data_AF-H0A686-F1
#
_entry.id   AF-H0A686-F1
#
_cell.length_a   1.000
_cell.length_b   1.000
_cell.length_c   1.000
_cell.angle_alpha   90.00
_cell.angle_beta   90.00
_cell.angle_gamma   90.00
#
_symmetry.space_group_name_H-M   'P 1'
#
loop_
_entity.id
_entity.type
_entity.pdbx_description
1 polymer ?
#
loop_
_entity_poly.entity_id
_entity_poly.type
_entity_poly.pdbx_seq_one_letter_code
_entity_poly.pdbx_strand_id
1 'polypeptide(L)'
;MDQQFRDRPVIDMTPEGDFREPAPSRAGFLDKILAKVGGVAALVALVAGGVVVAGVAIAFFALALPIAAVAGLVAFGSMYWRMRRAGHRGRTFVHVMRR
;
A
#
# COMPACT_ATOMS: atom_id res chain seq x y z
N MET A 1 -36.91 23.70 57.45
CA MET A 1 -37.13 24.77 56.46
C MET A 1 -35.91 25.69 56.62
N ASP A 2 -34.84 25.74 55.83
CA ASP A 2 -34.72 25.66 54.36
C ASP A 2 -33.25 25.47 53.93
N GLN A 3 -32.80 24.23 53.67
CA GLN A 3 -31.46 23.97 53.09
C GLN A 3 -31.50 23.58 51.60
N GLN A 4 -32.69 23.38 51.03
CA GLN A 4 -32.87 22.90 49.64
C GLN A 4 -32.67 23.97 48.55
N PHE A 5 -32.45 25.24 48.89
CA PHE A 5 -32.29 26.31 47.89
C PHE A 5 -30.86 26.52 47.37
N ARG A 6 -29.85 25.87 47.95
CA ARG A 6 -28.44 26.02 47.52
C ARG A 6 -28.03 25.13 46.35
N ASP A 7 -28.88 24.18 45.98
CA ASP A 7 -28.60 23.20 44.90
C ASP A 7 -29.43 23.50 43.65
N ARG A 8 -29.84 24.76 43.46
CA ARG A 8 -30.47 25.19 42.22
C ARG A 8 -29.37 25.36 41.17
N PRO A 9 -29.43 24.66 40.03
CA PRO A 9 -28.48 24.86 38.95
C PRO A 9 -28.59 26.31 38.46
N VAL A 10 -27.53 27.09 38.68
CA VAL A 10 -27.41 28.45 38.16
C VAL A 10 -27.01 28.31 36.70
N ILE A 11 -27.93 28.67 35.81
CA ILE A 11 -27.72 28.60 34.37
C ILE A 11 -26.91 29.83 33.96
N ASP A 12 -25.63 29.61 33.61
CA ASP A 12 -24.72 30.66 33.16
C ASP A 12 -24.92 30.91 31.66
N MET A 13 -25.75 31.90 31.33
CA MET A 13 -26.04 32.36 29.97
C MET A 13 -25.39 33.71 29.70
N THR A 14 -25.04 33.97 28.44
CA THR A 14 -24.69 35.30 27.96
C THR A 14 -25.94 36.20 27.95
N PRO A 15 -25.78 37.53 27.97
CA PRO A 15 -26.92 38.47 27.84
C PRO A 15 -27.76 38.27 26.58
N GLU A 16 -27.18 37.64 25.55
CA GLU A 16 -27.81 37.33 24.26
C GLU A 16 -28.61 36.01 24.29
N GLY A 17 -28.58 35.28 25.42
CA GLY A 17 -29.33 34.05 25.63
C GLY A 17 -28.59 32.77 25.25
N ASP A 18 -27.31 32.86 24.89
CA ASP A 18 -26.48 31.68 24.61
C ASP A 18 -25.93 31.09 25.91
N PHE A 19 -25.87 29.78 26.01
CA PHE A 19 -25.18 29.13 27.13
C PHE A 19 -23.67 29.33 26.99
N ARG A 20 -22.97 29.63 28.08
CA ARG A 20 -21.51 29.60 28.05
C ARG A 20 -21.05 28.16 27.82
N GLU A 21 -20.55 27.89 26.63
CA GLU A 21 -19.90 26.62 26.34
C GLU A 21 -18.69 26.46 27.26
N PRO A 22 -18.51 25.28 27.90
CA PRO A 22 -17.30 25.02 28.66
C PRO A 22 -16.11 25.16 27.70
N ALA A 23 -15.14 26.01 28.08
CA ALA A 23 -13.92 26.18 27.31
C ALA A 23 -13.32 24.80 26.99
N PRO A 24 -12.80 24.57 25.76
CA PRO A 24 -12.28 23.27 25.35
C PRO A 24 -11.30 22.78 26.42
N SER A 25 -11.58 21.59 26.99
CA SER A 25 -10.77 21.06 28.08
C SER A 25 -9.33 20.97 27.61
N ARG A 26 -8.40 21.62 28.32
CA ARG A 26 -6.97 21.54 27.99
C ARG A 26 -6.59 20.06 27.91
N ALA A 27 -6.09 19.63 26.75
CA ALA A 27 -5.67 18.26 26.52
C ALA A 27 -4.83 17.76 27.69
N GLY A 28 -5.25 16.65 28.28
CA GLY A 28 -4.64 16.09 29.48
C GLY A 28 -3.26 15.52 29.20
N PHE A 29 -2.50 15.23 30.26
CA PHE A 29 -1.22 14.53 30.14
C PHE A 29 -1.37 13.15 29.47
N LEU A 30 -2.49 12.46 29.73
CA LEU A 30 -2.82 11.17 29.12
C LEU A 30 -3.05 11.29 27.62
N ASP A 31 -3.76 12.32 27.15
CA ASP A 31 -3.99 12.55 25.72
C ASP A 31 -2.67 12.75 24.96
N LYS A 32 -1.71 13.40 25.62
CA LYS A 32 -0.38 13.65 25.05
C LYS A 32 0.45 12.37 24.94
N ILE A 33 0.35 11.48 25.94
CA ILE A 33 0.97 10.15 25.88
C ILE A 33 0.30 9.31 24.78
N LEU A 34 -1.03 9.30 24.73
CA LEU A 34 -1.78 8.52 23.77
C LEU A 34 -1.49 8.97 22.34
N ALA A 35 -1.42 10.27 22.08
CA ALA A 35 -1.04 10.81 20.78
C ALA A 35 0.40 10.41 20.39
N LYS A 36 1.33 10.45 21.34
CA LYS A 36 2.73 10.08 21.08
C LYS A 36 2.90 8.58 20.82
N VAL A 37 2.24 7.74 21.62
CA VAL A 37 2.25 6.27 21.44
C VAL A 37 1.55 5.89 20.15
N GLY A 38 0.40 6.48 19.85
CA GLY A 38 -0.33 6.28 18.60
C GLY A 38 0.51 6.66 17.38
N GLY A 39 1.21 7.80 17.44
CA GLY A 39 2.13 8.22 16.37
C GLY A 39 3.29 7.24 16.15
N VAL A 40 3.93 6.76 17.22
CA VAL A 40 5.00 5.77 17.11
C VAL A 40 4.47 4.43 16.60
N ALA A 41 3.32 3.97 17.10
CA ALA A 41 2.69 2.74 16.66
C ALA A 41 2.32 2.80 15.17
N ALA A 42 1.78 3.92 14.69
CA ALA A 42 1.48 4.13 13.28
C ALA A 42 2.76 4.07 12.41
N LEU A 43 3.85 4.70 12.86
CA LEU A 43 5.14 4.64 12.16
C LEU A 43 5.66 3.21 12.07
N VAL A 44 5.64 2.47 13.19
CA VAL A 44 6.07 1.07 13.24
C VAL A 44 5.22 0.21 12.32
N ALA A 45 3.90 0.39 12.33
CA ALA A 45 2.98 -0.34 11.45
C ALA A 45 3.28 -0.06 9.97
N LEU A 46 3.56 1.19 9.62
CA LEU A 46 3.91 1.58 8.25
C LEU A 46 5.23 0.94 7.79
N VAL A 47 6.25 0.95 8.65
CA VAL A 47 7.53 0.29 8.36
C VAL A 47 7.34 -1.22 8.21
N ALA A 48 6.64 -1.86 9.14
CA ALA A 48 6.36 -3.30 9.09
C ALA A 48 5.59 -3.68 7.82
N GLY A 49 4.55 -2.92 7.46
CA GLY A 49 3.81 -3.10 6.22
C GLY A 49 4.72 -2.97 4.99
N GLY A 50 5.58 -1.95 4.95
CA GLY A 50 6.56 -1.76 3.88
C GLY A 50 7.53 -2.94 3.73
N VAL A 51 8.04 -3.47 4.84
CA VAL A 51 8.92 -4.64 4.84
C VAL A 51 8.21 -5.88 4.28
N VAL A 52 6.94 -6.10 4.65
CA VAL A 52 6.14 -7.21 4.11
C VAL A 52 5.97 -7.07 2.60
N VAL A 53 5.58 -5.89 2.11
CA VAL A 53 5.42 -5.63 0.67
C VAL A 53 6.73 -5.83 -0.08
N ALA A 54 7.85 -5.33 0.46
CA ALA A 54 9.18 -5.53 -0.12
C ALA A 54 9.56 -7.02 -0.19
N GLY A 55 9.30 -7.78 0.89
CA GLY A 55 9.54 -9.22 0.93
C GLY A 55 8.73 -9.97 -0.13
N VAL A 56 7.45 -9.64 -0.30
CA VAL A 56 6.60 -10.22 -1.34
C VAL A 56 7.13 -9.89 -2.74
N ALA A 57 7.53 -8.64 -2.98
CA ALA A 57 8.10 -8.25 -4.27
C ALA A 57 9.39 -9.02 -4.58
N ILE A 58 10.30 -9.14 -3.61
CA ILE A 58 11.54 -9.91 -3.75
C ILE A 58 11.23 -11.37 -4.05
N ALA A 59 10.31 -11.99 -3.30
CA ALA A 59 9.91 -13.38 -3.53
C ALA A 59 9.32 -13.57 -4.94
N PHE A 60 8.48 -12.66 -5.39
CA PHE A 60 7.93 -12.67 -6.75
C PHE A 60 9.04 -12.62 -7.80
N PHE A 61 9.98 -11.68 -7.70
CA PHE A 61 11.09 -11.57 -8.66
C PHE A 61 12.03 -12.78 -8.61
N ALA A 62 12.33 -13.28 -7.42
CA ALA A 62 13.15 -14.46 -7.23
C ALA A 62 12.56 -15.69 -7.94
N LEU A 63 11.24 -15.80 -8.01
CA LEU A 63 10.54 -16.86 -8.74
C LEU A 63 10.34 -16.54 -10.23
N ALA A 64 9.97 -15.31 -10.55
CA ALA A 64 9.64 -14.89 -11.91
C ALA A 64 10.87 -14.86 -12.83
N LEU A 65 12.02 -14.41 -12.33
CA LEU A 65 13.26 -14.32 -13.10
C LEU A 65 13.72 -15.67 -13.67
N PRO A 66 13.87 -16.76 -12.90
CA PRO A 66 14.28 -18.04 -13.47
C PRO A 66 13.26 -18.59 -14.47
N ILE A 67 11.96 -18.41 -14.22
CA ILE A 67 10.91 -18.83 -15.15
C ILE A 67 11.03 -18.06 -16.46
N ALA A 68 11.17 -16.73 -16.40
CA ALA A 68 11.35 -15.88 -17.56
C ALA A 68 12.62 -16.21 -18.33
N ALA A 69 13.72 -16.52 -17.63
CA ALA A 69 14.98 -16.93 -18.24
C ALA A 69 14.85 -18.25 -19.02
N VAL A 70 14.21 -19.26 -18.42
CA VAL A 70 13.95 -20.56 -19.09
C VAL A 70 13.02 -20.37 -20.28
N ALA A 71 11.93 -19.63 -20.12
CA ALA A 71 11.00 -19.34 -21.20
C ALA A 71 11.69 -18.61 -22.37
N GLY A 72 12.54 -17.62 -22.06
CA GLY A 72 13.36 -16.90 -23.03
C GLY A 72 14.31 -17.84 -23.77
N LEU A 73 14.98 -18.75 -23.05
CA LEU A 73 15.88 -19.72 -23.65
C LEU A 73 15.14 -20.69 -24.58
N VAL A 74 13.96 -21.18 -24.17
CA VAL A 74 13.11 -22.05 -24.98
C VAL A 74 12.62 -21.33 -26.23
N ALA A 75 12.16 -20.09 -26.10
CA ALA A 75 11.73 -19.26 -27.21
C ALA A 75 12.88 -19.03 -28.21
N PHE A 76 14.05 -18.65 -27.70
CA PHE A 76 15.26 -18.47 -28.51
C PHE A 76 15.67 -19.76 -29.22
N GLY A 77 15.75 -20.89 -28.50
CA GLY A 77 16.10 -22.19 -29.07
C GLY A 77 15.12 -22.63 -30.15
N SER A 78 13.82 -22.43 -29.93
CA SER A 78 12.77 -22.74 -30.89
C SER A 78 12.89 -21.89 -32.17
N MET A 79 13.12 -20.59 -32.01
CA MET A 79 13.35 -19.66 -33.13
C MET A 79 14.61 -20.05 -33.91
N TYR A 80 15.71 -20.33 -33.21
CA TYR A 80 16.99 -20.69 -33.78
C TYR A 80 16.90 -21.98 -34.62
N TRP A 81 16.24 -22.99 -34.08
CA TRP A 81 16.02 -24.25 -34.77
C TRP A 81 15.13 -24.09 -36.00
N ARG A 82 14.10 -23.24 -35.92
CA ARG A 82 13.26 -22.90 -37.08
C ARG A 82 14.05 -22.17 -38.16
N MET A 83 14.92 -21.22 -37.80
CA MET A 83 15.80 -20.53 -38.75
C MET A 83 16.78 -21.50 -39.44
N ARG A 84 17.41 -22.40 -38.68
CA ARG A 84 18.28 -23.44 -39.26
C ARG A 84 17.53 -24.33 -40.26
N ARG A 85 16.28 -24.70 -39.95
CA ARG A 85 15.42 -25.47 -40.87
C ARG A 85 14.94 -24.66 -42.08
N ALA A 86 14.69 -23.36 -41.90
CA ALA A 86 14.33 -22.46 -42.99
C ALA A 86 15.48 -22.30 -44.01
N GLY A 87 16.73 -22.40 -43.56
CA GLY A 87 17.91 -22.46 -44.45
C GLY A 87 17.91 -23.65 -45.42
N HIS A 88 17.29 -24.78 -45.05
CA HIS A 88 17.09 -25.91 -45.96
C HIS A 88 15.88 -25.73 -46.90
N ARG A 89 14.89 -24.90 -46.53
CA ARG A 89 13.70 -24.63 -47.36
C ARG A 89 13.87 -23.46 -48.32
N GLY A 90 14.73 -22.49 -48.00
CA GLY A 90 15.02 -21.32 -48.84
C GLY A 90 15.69 -21.66 -50.18
N ARG A 91 16.40 -22.80 -50.29
CA ARG A 91 16.92 -23.31 -51.57
C ARG A 91 15.83 -23.89 -52.48
N THR A 92 14.76 -24.44 -51.91
CA THR A 92 13.62 -25.00 -52.67
C THR A 92 12.69 -23.92 -53.21
N PHE A 93 12.40 -22.86 -52.46
CA PHE A 93 11.49 -21.80 -52.92
C PHE A 93 12.08 -20.94 -54.05
N VAL A 94 13.40 -20.71 -54.05
CA VAL A 94 14.07 -19.98 -55.14
C VAL A 94 14.09 -20.81 -56.44
N HIS A 95 14.03 -22.14 -56.36
CA HIS A 95 14.08 -22.98 -57.56
C HIS A 95 12.74 -23.14 -58.28
N VAL A 96 11.61 -22.88 -57.61
CA VAL A 96 10.26 -23.01 -58.21
C VAL A 96 9.82 -21.75 -58.98
N MET A 97 10.48 -20.60 -58.76
CA MET A 97 10.17 -19.32 -59.43
C MET A 97 10.97 -19.06 -60.71
N ARG A 98 11.52 -20.10 -61.34
CA ARG A 98 12.22 -20.01 -62.63
C ARG A 98 11.75 -21.12 -63.57
N ARG A 99 10.52 -21.00 -64.07
CA ARG A 99 10.05 -21.67 -65.29
C ARG A 99 9.03 -20.79 -65.99
#